data_AF-A0A6P2HQS4-F1
#
_entry.id   AF-A0A6P2HQS4-F1
#
_cell.length_a   1.000
_cell.length_b   1.000
_cell.length_c   1.000
_cell.angle_alpha   90.00
_cell.angle_beta   90.00
_cell.angle_gamma   90.00
#
_symmetry.space_group_name_H-M   'P 1'
#
loop_
_entity.id
_entity.type
_entity.pdbx_description
1 polymer ?
#
loop_
_entity_poly.entity_id
_entity_poly.type
_entity_poly.pdbx_seq_one_letter_code
_entity_poly.pdbx_strand_id
1 'polypeptide(L)' 'MALHLRMIKGRAIVSLNDHPDIRRVFDGFHIETVPIQYTVGGGGRAAERHELIIFSWDDAARPVGLF' A
#
# COMPACT_ATOMS: atom_id res chain seq x y z
N MET A 1 6.77 -12.13 -3.75
CA MET A 1 5.98 -11.43 -2.70
C MET A 1 4.50 -11.38 -3.07
N ALA A 2 4.10 -10.63 -4.11
CA ALA A 2 2.69 -10.44 -4.49
C ALA A 2 1.90 -11.75 -4.67
N LEU A 3 2.45 -12.76 -5.35
CA LEU A 3 1.75 -14.05 -5.51
C LEU A 3 1.41 -14.71 -4.17
N HIS A 4 2.33 -14.71 -3.20
CA HIS A 4 2.06 -15.24 -1.86
C HIS A 4 0.96 -14.44 -1.16
N LEU A 5 0.96 -13.11 -1.31
CA LEU A 5 -0.05 -12.23 -0.74
C LEU A 5 -1.46 -12.51 -1.30
N ARG A 6 -1.59 -12.99 -2.54
CA ARG A 6 -2.88 -13.45 -3.11
C ARG A 6 -3.38 -14.76 -2.51
N MET A 7 -2.46 -15.61 -2.03
CA MET A 7 -2.75 -16.99 -1.63
C MET A 7 -2.85 -17.20 -0.13
N ILE A 8 -2.50 -16.20 0.69
CA ILE A 8 -2.61 -16.33 2.14
C ILE A 8 -4.06 -16.58 2.55
N LYS A 9 -4.26 -17.43 3.55
CA LYS A 9 -5.59 -17.71 4.11
C LYS A 9 -6.09 -16.59 5.04
N GLY A 10 -5.17 -15.79 5.56
CA GLY A 10 -5.45 -14.64 6.41
C GLY A 10 -5.59 -13.34 5.62
N ARG A 11 -5.62 -12.23 6.36
CA ARG A 11 -5.57 -10.88 5.81
C ARG A 11 -4.19 -10.28 6.09
N ALA A 12 -3.61 -9.63 5.09
CA ALA A 12 -2.35 -8.92 5.25
C ALA A 12 -2.41 -7.55 4.58
N ILE A 13 -1.71 -6.61 5.21
CA ILE A 13 -1.47 -5.26 4.69
C ILE A 13 0.04 -5.14 4.51
N VAL A 14 0.45 -4.56 3.38
CA VAL A 14 1.85 -4.27 3.08
C VAL A 14 1.97 -2.77 2.77
N SER A 15 2.85 -2.06 3.48
CA SER A 15 3.24 -0.69 3.12
C SER A 15 4.56 -0.72 2.35
N LEU A 16 4.63 0.00 1.23
CA LEU A 16 5.83 0.19 0.40
C LEU A 16 5.90 1.62 -0.12
N ASN A 17 7.10 2.12 -0.44
CA ASN A 17 7.25 3.40 -1.12
C ASN A 17 6.58 3.37 -2.51
N ASP A 18 5.98 4.49 -2.91
CA ASP A 18 5.37 4.64 -4.23
C ASP A 18 6.45 4.65 -5.33
N HIS A 19 6.48 3.55 -6.09
CA HIS A 19 7.38 3.36 -7.22
C HIS A 19 6.66 2.62 -8.36
N PRO A 20 6.91 2.96 -9.63
CA PRO A 20 6.23 2.34 -10.78
C PRO A 20 6.30 0.80 -10.78
N ASP A 21 7.44 0.22 -10.40
CA ASP A 21 7.57 -1.25 -10.31
C ASP A 21 6.71 -1.88 -9.21
N ILE A 22 6.50 -1.18 -8.08
CA ILE A 22 5.62 -1.68 -7.02
C ILE A 22 4.18 -1.67 -7.53
N ARG A 23 3.74 -0.58 -8.17
CA ARG A 23 2.41 -0.50 -8.80
C ARG A 23 2.20 -1.62 -9.82
N ARG A 24 3.21 -1.92 -10.64
CA ARG A 24 3.15 -3.00 -11.64
C ARG A 24 3.07 -4.40 -11.00
N VAL A 25 3.86 -4.66 -9.96
CA VAL A 25 3.90 -5.98 -9.29
C VAL A 25 2.61 -6.28 -8.52
N PHE A 26 1.99 -5.24 -7.97
CA PHE A 26 0.75 -5.34 -7.21
C PHE A 26 -0.48 -4.89 -8.02
N ASP A 27 -0.39 -4.88 -9.34
CA ASP A 27 -1.54 -4.64 -10.20
C ASP A 27 -2.68 -5.62 -9.88
N GLY A 28 -3.90 -5.11 -9.80
CA GLY A 28 -5.09 -5.87 -9.39
C GLY A 28 -5.15 -6.24 -7.90
N PHE A 29 -4.45 -5.51 -7.03
CA PHE A 29 -4.74 -5.46 -5.59
C PHE A 29 -5.49 -4.16 -5.26
N HIS A 30 -6.18 -4.12 -4.11
CA HIS A 30 -6.62 -2.85 -3.53
C HIS A 30 -5.39 -2.10 -2.99
N ILE A 31 -5.17 -0.88 -3.48
CA ILE A 31 -4.02 -0.04 -3.14
C ILE A 31 -4.49 1.36 -2.80
N GLU A 32 -4.08 1.84 -1.63
CA GLU A 32 -4.27 3.23 -1.21
C GLU A 32 -2.93 3.97 -1.25
N THR A 33 -2.93 5.20 -1.78
CA THR A 33 -1.74 6.06 -1.78
C THR A 33 -1.85 7.06 -0.64
N VAL A 34 -0.88 7.07 0.26
CA VAL A 34 -0.88 7.92 1.46
C VAL A 34 0.35 8.83 1.41
N PRO A 35 0.17 10.17 1.52
CA PRO A 35 1.30 11.08 1.60
C PRO A 35 2.04 10.88 2.93
N ILE A 36 3.36 10.90 2.87
CA ILE A 36 4.22 10.76 4.04
C ILE A 36 5.34 11.80 4.01
N GLN A 37 5.72 12.27 5.19
CA GLN A 37 6.81 13.22 5.36
C GLN A 37 7.98 12.53 6.05
N TYR A 38 9.07 12.31 5.30
CA TYR A 38 10.33 11.87 5.90
C TYR A 38 11.13 13.10 6.38
N THR A 39 11.47 13.13 7.67
CA THR A 39 12.38 14.11 8.29
C THR A 39 13.79 13.56 8.52
N VAL A 40 14.28 12.70 7.62
CA VAL A 40 15.62 12.10 7.74
C VAL A 40 16.54 12.61 6.64
N GLY A 41 17.53 13.40 7.05
CA GLY A 41 18.59 13.92 6.19
C GLY A 41 18.91 15.40 6.41
N GLY A 42 19.24 15.81 7.64
CA GLY A 42 20.13 16.94 8.00
C GLY A 42 20.05 18.31 7.29
N GLY A 43 19.06 18.58 6.45
CA GLY A 43 19.13 19.68 5.49
C GLY A 43 17.77 20.06 4.92
N GLY A 44 16.86 20.54 5.78
CA GLY A 44 15.85 21.56 5.49
C GLY A 44 14.82 21.37 4.37
N ARG A 45 14.84 20.28 3.59
CA ARG A 45 13.87 20.00 2.53
C ARG A 45 13.15 18.70 2.81
N ALA A 46 12.03 18.80 3.53
CA ALA A 46 11.04 17.74 3.56
C ALA A 46 10.59 17.49 2.12
N ALA A 47 11.05 16.39 1.54
CA ALA A 47 10.66 16.02 0.20
C ALA A 47 9.36 15.23 0.34
N GLU A 48 8.30 15.69 -0.33
CA GLU A 48 7.01 14.99 -0.35
C GLU A 48 7.22 13.59 -0.92
N ARG A 49 6.76 12.58 -0.19
CA ARG A 49 6.84 11.17 -0.56
C ARG A 49 5.46 10.55 -0.39
N HIS A 50 5.25 9.46 -1.09
CA HIS A 50 4.02 8.69 -1.00
C HIS A 50 4.36 7.25 -0.64
N GLU A 51 3.52 6.65 0.19
CA GLU A 51 3.48 5.22 0.44
C GLU A 51 2.25 4.61 -0.20
N LEU A 52 2.38 3.35 -0.58
CA LEU A 52 1.32 2.48 -1.09
C LEU A 52 0.96 1.49 0.01
N ILE A 53 -0.28 1.56 0.47
CA ILE A 53 -0.88 0.59 1.38
C ILE A 53 -1.62 -0.44 0.53
N ILE A 54 -1.11 -1.67 0.50
CA ILE A 54 -1.58 -2.75 -0.37
C ILE A 54 -2.28 -3.80 0.50
N PHE A 55 -3.52 -4.12 0.14
CA PHE A 55 -4.37 -5.05 0.91
C PHE A 55 -4.50 -6.39 0.19
N SER A 56 -4.33 -7.49 0.92
CA SER A 56 -4.50 -8.84 0.36
C SER A 56 -5.96 -9.21 0.04
N TRP A 57 -6.90 -8.32 0.31
CA TRP A 57 -8.32 -8.46 0.02
C TRP A 57 -8.83 -7.21 -0.68
N ASP A 58 -9.92 -7.37 -1.42
CA ASP A 58 -10.66 -6.24 -1.96
C ASP A 58 -11.59 -5.69 -0.86
N ASP A 59 -11.26 -4.50 -0.36
CA ASP A 59 -12.08 -3.82 0.64
C ASP A 59 -13.34 -3.19 0.03
N ALA A 60 -13.25 -2.72 -1.22
CA ALA A 60 -14.37 -2.14 -1.96
C ALA A 60 -15.44 -3.19 -2.32
N ALA A 61 -15.06 -4.45 -2.47
CA ALA A 61 -15.98 -5.56 -2.70
C ALA A 61 -16.75 -6.00 -1.45
N ARG A 62 -16.45 -5.45 -0.26
CA ARG A 62 -17.19 -5.82 0.95
C ARG A 62 -18.42 -4.95 1.12
N PRO A 63 -19.59 -5.55 1.40
CA PRO A 63 -20.70 -4.77 1.92
C PRO A 63 -20.22 -4.12 3.22
N VAL A 64 -20.40 -2.80 3.33
CA VAL A 64 -20.20 -2.07 4.58
C VAL A 64 -21.00 -2.80 5.66
N GLY A 65 -20.28 -3.47 6.55
CA GLY A 65 -20.86 -4.10 7.72
C GLY A 65 -21.36 -2.98 8.62
N LEU A 66 -22.65 -2.66 8.49
CA LEU A 66 -23.35 -1.88 9.50
C LEU A 66 -23.30 -2.72 10.78
N PHE A 67 -22.75 -2.15 11.85
CA PHE A 67 -23.02 -2.64 13.20
C PHE A 67 -24.52 -2.82 13.40
#